data_AF-A0A6M0CUG8-F1
#
_entry.id   AF-A0A6M0CUG8-F1
#
_cell.length_a   1.000
_cell.length_b   1.000
_cell.length_c   1.000
_cell.angle_alpha   90.00
_cell.angle_beta   90.00
_cell.angle_gamma   90.00
#
_symmetry.space_group_name_H-M   'P 1'
#
loop_
_entity.id
_entity.type
_entity.pdbx_description
1 polymer ?
#
loop_
_entity_poly.entity_id
_entity_poly.type
_entity_poly.pdbx_seq_one_letter_code
_entity_poly.pdbx_strand_id
1 'polypeptide(L)' 'MLKPILLVEDNPNDLELTLLALERSQLANDVIVVRDGAEALDYLFRRNTYADRVQGNPAVLLLDLKLPKA' A
#
# COMPACT_ATOMS: atom_id res chain seq x y z
N MET A 1 18.51 -0.25 0.84
CA MET A 1 17.22 -0.68 1.44
C MET A 1 16.30 -1.15 0.33
N LEU A 2 15.51 -2.20 0.59
CA LEU A 2 14.46 -2.64 -0.32
C LEU A 2 13.35 -1.58 -0.34
N LYS A 3 12.77 -1.32 -1.50
CA LYS A 3 11.64 -0.38 -1.65
C LYS A 3 10.34 -1.07 -1.22
N PRO A 4 9.43 -0.41 -0.50
CA PRO A 4 8.20 -1.06 -0.03
C PRO A 4 7.23 -1.38 -1.17
N ILE A 5 6.29 -2.28 -0.92
CA ILE A 5 5.07 -2.45 -1.72
C ILE A 5 3.97 -1.61 -1.08
N LEU A 6 3.28 -0.79 -1.87
CA LEU A 6 2.08 -0.09 -1.42
C LEU A 6 0.85 -0.91 -1.83
N LEU A 7 0.03 -1.32 -0.86
CA LEU A 7 -1.22 -2.04 -1.06
C LEU A 7 -2.39 -1.12 -0.71
N VAL A 8 -3.31 -0.93 -1.65
CA VAL A 8 -4.54 -0.15 -1.49
C VAL A 8 -5.73 -1.11 -1.51
N GLU A 9 -6.35 -1.30 -0.35
CA GLU A 9 -7.44 -2.26 -0.15
C GLU A 9 -8.34 -1.78 1.00
N ASP A 10 -9.63 -1.60 0.73
CA ASP A 10 -10.59 -1.12 1.72
C ASP A 10 -11.27 -2.28 2.45
N ASN A 11 -11.40 -3.44 1.80
CA ASN A 11 -12.04 -4.62 2.38
C ASN A 11 -11.06 -5.36 3.32
N PRO A 12 -11.39 -5.48 4.62
CA PRO A 12 -10.50 -6.12 5.59
C PRO A 12 -10.22 -7.60 5.27
N ASN A 13 -11.16 -8.32 4.66
CA ASN A 13 -10.98 -9.73 4.32
C ASN A 13 -10.01 -9.89 3.14
N ASP A 14 -10.16 -9.07 2.11
CA ASP A 14 -9.28 -9.10 0.93
C ASP A 14 -7.87 -8.62 1.28
N LEU A 15 -7.78 -7.66 2.21
CA LEU A 15 -6.51 -7.21 2.78
C LEU A 15 -5.78 -8.35 3.49
N GLU A 16 -6.45 -9.06 4.39
CA GLU A 16 -5.85 -10.17 5.13
C GLU A 16 -5.37 -11.28 4.19
N LEU A 17 -6.19 -11.66 3.21
CA LEU A 17 -5.83 -12.67 2.20
C LEU A 17 -4.62 -12.24 1.37
N THR A 18 -4.56 -10.96 0.97
CA THR A 18 -3.45 -10.43 0.18
C THR A 18 -2.16 -10.39 0.99
N LEU A 19 -2.22 -9.96 2.26
CA LEU A 19 -1.05 -9.97 3.15
C LEU A 19 -0.51 -11.38 3.37
N LEU A 20 -1.40 -12.36 3.60
CA LEU A 20 -1.02 -13.76 3.74
C LEU A 20 -0.36 -14.31 2.47
N ALA A 21 -0.84 -13.92 1.29
CA ALA A 21 -0.24 -14.33 0.01
C ALA A 21 1.16 -13.72 -0.20
N LEU A 22 1.34 -12.44 0.17
CA LEU A 22 2.63 -11.75 0.10
C LEU A 22 3.65 -12.36 1.07
N GLU A 23 3.22 -12.67 2.30
CA GLU A 23 4.05 -13.34 3.30
C GLU A 23 4.52 -14.73 2.81
N ARG A 24 3.60 -15.53 2.27
CA ARG A 24 3.92 -16.85 1.69
C ARG A 24 4.85 -16.78 0.49
N SER A 25 4.86 -15.66 -0.22
CA SER A 25 5.76 -15.43 -1.37
C SER A 25 7.19 -15.06 -0.95
N GLN A 26 7.48 -15.03 0.37
CA GLN A 26 8.81 -14.74 0.92
C GLN A 26 9.38 -13.39 0.45
N LEU A 27 8.49 -12.41 0.25
CA LEU A 27 8.88 -11.07 -0.11
C LEU A 27 9.52 -10.36 1.08
N ALA A 28 10.76 -9.92 0.90
CA ALA A 28 11.53 -9.21 1.91
C ALA A 28 11.21 -7.70 1.96
N ASN A 29 10.35 -7.21 1.05
CA ASN A 29 9.95 -5.81 0.98
C ASN A 29 8.86 -5.52 2.00
N ASP A 30 8.98 -4.42 2.75
CA ASP A 30 7.91 -3.96 3.63
C ASP A 30 6.62 -3.72 2.83
N VAL A 31 5.49 -4.14 3.41
CA VAL A 31 4.16 -3.86 2.84
C VAL A 31 3.54 -2.72 3.60
N ILE A 32 3.22 -1.64 2.90
CA ILE A 32 2.53 -0.47 3.43
C ILE A 32 1.10 -0.55 2.94
N VAL A 33 0.16 -0.53 3.88
CA VAL A 33 -1.26 -0.63 3.61
C VAL A 33 -1.90 0.74 3.72
N VAL A 34 -2.73 1.08 2.75
CA VAL A 34 -3.63 2.24 2.74
C VAL A 34 -5.04 1.77 2.38
N ARG A 35 -6.06 2.46 2.86
CA ARG A 35 -7.45 1.98 2.80
C ARG A 35 -8.27 2.58 1.66
N ASP A 36 -7.80 3.64 1.03
CA ASP A 36 -8.46 4.25 -0.12
C ASP A 36 -7.49 4.99 -1.04
N GLY A 37 -8.03 5.49 -2.16
CA GLY A 37 -7.25 6.24 -3.14
C GLY A 37 -6.70 7.57 -2.63
N ALA A 38 -7.37 8.23 -1.68
CA ALA A 38 -6.90 9.49 -1.12
C ALA A 38 -5.64 9.24 -0.26
N GLU A 39 -5.68 8.23 0.61
CA GLU A 39 -4.50 7.80 1.38
C GLU A 39 -3.36 7.33 0.46
N ALA A 40 -3.68 6.63 -0.63
CA ALA A 40 -2.68 6.22 -1.62
C ALA A 40 -1.99 7.41 -2.29
N LEU A 41 -2.75 8.44 -2.67
CA LEU A 41 -2.19 9.68 -3.24
C LEU A 41 -1.37 10.45 -2.21
N ASP A 42 -1.85 10.53 -0.97
CA ASP A 42 -1.10 11.17 0.12
C ASP A 42 0.23 10.44 0.37
N TYR A 43 0.23 9.11 0.31
CA TYR A 43 1.45 8.33 0.36
C TYR A 43 2.36 8.67 -0.83
N LEU A 44 1.88 8.54 -2.07
CA LEU A 44 2.70 8.74 -3.27
C LEU A 44 3.29 10.15 -3.35
N PHE A 45 2.50 11.17 -3.05
CA PHE A 45 2.91 12.57 -3.10
C PHE A 45 3.54 13.09 -1.80
N ARG A 46 3.65 12.24 -0.77
CA ARG A 46 4.23 12.59 0.54
C ARG A 46 3.51 13.79 1.17
N ARG A 47 2.20 13.65 1.35
CA ARG A 47 1.31 14.67 1.93
C ARG A 47 0.72 14.16 3.24
N ASN A 48 0.20 15.09 4.04
CA ASN A 48 -0.55 14.80 5.27
C ASN A 48 0.22 13.82 6.18
N THR A 49 -0.41 12.71 6.57
CA THR A 49 0.16 11.65 7.41
C THR A 49 1.49 11.10 6.89
N TYR A 50 1.77 11.23 5.60
CA TYR A 50 2.97 10.74 4.93
C TYR A 50 3.98 11.83 4.56
N ALA A 51 3.83 13.06 5.07
CA ALA A 51 4.73 14.18 4.77
C ALA A 51 6.20 13.85 5.10
N ASP A 52 6.43 13.22 6.26
CA ASP A 52 7.77 12.92 6.78
C ASP A 52 8.28 11.52 6.38
N ARG A 53 7.53 10.76 5.56
CA ARG A 53 8.02 9.45 5.12
C ARG A 53 9.29 9.62 4.27
N VAL A 54 10.13 8.58 4.31
CA VAL A 54 11.37 8.50 3.53
C VAL A 54 11.06 8.76 2.04
N GLN A 55 11.90 9.59 1.40
CA GLN A 55 11.75 9.93 0.00
C GLN A 55 11.93 8.69 -0.89
N GLY A 56 11.09 8.60 -1.93
CA GLY A 56 11.15 7.53 -2.92
C GLY A 56 9.77 6.97 -3.22
N ASN A 57 9.65 6.34 -4.38
CA ASN A 57 8.43 5.62 -4.75
C ASN A 57 8.50 4.18 -4.22
N PRO A 58 7.34 3.56 -3.93
CA PRO A 58 7.29 2.12 -3.69
C PRO A 58 7.83 1.36 -4.91
N ALA A 59 8.23 0.11 -4.72
CA ALA A 59 8.63 -0.77 -5.82
C ALA A 59 7.44 -1.06 -6.74
N VAL A 60 6.28 -1.32 -6.12
CA VAL A 60 5.02 -1.70 -6.76
C VAL A 60 3.86 -1.08 -5.98
N LEU A 61 2.83 -0.66 -6.71
CA LEU A 61 1.52 -0.30 -6.17
C LEU A 61 0.52 -1.40 -6.55
N LEU A 62 -0.03 -2.08 -5.57
CA LEU A 62 -1.16 -3.01 -5.73
C LEU A 62 -2.43 -2.23 -5.39
N LEU A 63 -3.25 -1.96 -6.40
CA LEU A 63 -4.45 -1.14 -6.28
C LEU A 63 -5.67 -1.99 -6.55
N ASP A 64 -6.55 -2.16 -5.55
CA ASP A 64 -7.88 -2.70 -5.82
C ASP A 64 -8.69 -1.70 -6.66
N LEU A 65 -9.38 -2.21 -7.68
CA LEU A 65 -10.23 -1.42 -8.57
C LEU A 65 -11.63 -1.22 -8.00
N LYS A 66 -12.03 -2.01 -6.99
CA LYS A 66 -13.36 -1.93 -6.37
C LYS A 66 -13.41 -1.02 -5.14
N LEU A 67 -12.46 -0.09 -5.02
CA LEU A 67 -12.48 0.89 -3.95
C LEU A 67 -13.78 1.73 -3.99
N PRO A 68 -14.52 1.83 -2.88
CA PRO A 68 -15.86 2.43 -2.85
C PRO A 68 -15.86 3.96 -2.94
N LYS A 69 -14.69 4.60 -3.03
CA LYS A 69 -14.55 6.06 -3.05
C LYS A 69 -13.73 6.52 -4.25
N ALA A 70 -14.35 7.36 -5.08
CA ALA A 70 -13.73 8.28 -6.01
C ALA A 70 -14.15 9.71 -5.65
#